data_AF-A0A328SP39-F1
#
_entry.id   AF-A0A328SP39-F1
#
_cell.length_a   1.000
_cell.length_b   1.000
_cell.length_c   1.000
_cell.angle_alpha   90.00
_cell.angle_beta   90.00
_cell.angle_gamma   90.00
#
_symmetry.space_group_name_H-M   'P 1'
#
loop_
_entity.id
_entity.type
_entity.pdbx_description
1 polymer ?
#
loop_
_entity_poly.entity_id
_entity_poly.type
_entity_poly.pdbx_seq_one_letter_code
_entity_poly.pdbx_strand_id
1 'polypeptide(L)'
;MALKKVNRSDLIVVVVCLQTIAANVGCMVLPTGSPHNIVLYTVSNISFESFFFLLLPYVIISCIFLVVVLLFVPNDEIFLPRMDMVHVDRSHFLKKVFLGVDYYLLLTFIALFVLIGNLENMPFLNSLFKQVIVGNEVLCGIFVSQVISNVPAAMLLTGFSSNIRAIAVGINIGGFGTLIASMANLISYDILIREYPEFKVRYLIVFTVLNVILLVILLFFNQSGLV
;
A
#
# COMPACT_ATOMS: atom_id res chain seq x y z
N MET A 1 -0.40 -9.03 21.76
CA MET A 1 -0.90 -9.70 20.53
C MET A 1 -1.54 -11.07 20.81
N ALA A 2 -2.60 -11.49 20.09
CA ALA A 2 -3.33 -12.75 20.34
C ALA A 2 -2.46 -14.03 20.27
N LEU A 3 -1.46 -14.04 19.38
CA LEU A 3 -0.53 -15.17 19.20
C LEU A 3 0.30 -15.49 20.45
N LYS A 4 0.66 -14.47 21.26
CA LYS A 4 1.36 -14.68 22.53
C LYS A 4 0.48 -15.36 23.57
N LYS A 5 -0.83 -15.11 23.55
CA LYS A 5 -1.80 -15.75 24.46
C LYS A 5 -1.99 -17.25 24.15
N VAL A 6 -1.62 -17.68 22.95
CA VAL A 6 -1.70 -19.09 22.51
C VAL A 6 -0.32 -19.73 22.34
N ASN A 7 0.74 -19.14 22.91
CA ASN A 7 2.13 -19.62 22.81
C ASN A 7 2.68 -19.78 21.38
N ARG A 8 2.19 -18.97 20.44
CA ARG A 8 2.62 -18.96 19.02
C ARG A 8 3.39 -17.71 18.62
N SER A 9 4.35 -17.32 19.46
CA SER A 9 5.22 -16.18 19.19
C SER A 9 6.11 -16.37 17.94
N ASP A 10 6.34 -17.62 17.55
CA ASP A 10 7.05 -18.02 16.33
C ASP A 10 6.42 -17.47 15.05
N LEU A 11 5.08 -17.31 15.05
CA LEU A 11 4.29 -16.86 13.90
C LEU A 11 4.09 -15.34 13.83
N ILE A 12 4.42 -14.58 14.89
CA ILE A 12 4.11 -13.15 14.97
C ILE A 12 4.59 -12.40 13.74
N VAL A 13 5.85 -12.60 13.35
CA VAL A 13 6.45 -11.91 12.20
C VAL A 13 5.71 -12.23 10.90
N VAL A 14 5.46 -13.51 10.63
CA VAL A 14 4.80 -13.95 9.39
C VAL A 14 3.37 -13.41 9.34
N VAL A 15 2.63 -13.51 10.44
CA VAL A 15 1.25 -13.03 10.51
C VAL A 15 1.17 -11.53 10.30
N VAL A 16 2.04 -10.73 10.93
CA VAL A 16 2.06 -9.28 10.69
C VAL A 16 2.39 -8.99 9.23
N CYS A 17 3.39 -9.66 8.63
CA CYS A 17 3.73 -9.45 7.21
C CYS A 17 2.54 -9.77 6.28
N LEU A 18 1.86 -10.89 6.51
CA LEU A 18 0.69 -11.29 5.71
C LEU A 18 -0.48 -10.32 5.90
N GLN A 19 -0.71 -9.82 7.11
CA GLN A 19 -1.72 -8.79 7.38
C GLN A 19 -1.38 -7.48 6.67
N THR A 20 -0.11 -7.08 6.66
CA THR A 20 0.35 -5.89 5.94
C THR A 20 0.10 -6.02 4.44
N ILE A 21 0.47 -7.16 3.84
CA ILE A 21 0.22 -7.43 2.42
C ILE A 21 -1.28 -7.45 2.15
N ALA A 22 -2.07 -8.16 2.97
CA ALA A 22 -3.52 -8.22 2.83
C ALA A 22 -4.19 -6.84 2.96
N ALA A 23 -3.69 -5.96 3.83
CA ALA A 23 -4.17 -4.59 3.95
C ALA A 23 -3.88 -3.79 2.66
N ASN A 24 -2.65 -3.85 2.15
CA ASN A 24 -2.30 -3.21 0.87
C ASN A 24 -3.17 -3.72 -0.28
N VAL A 25 -3.35 -5.04 -0.39
CA VAL A 25 -4.20 -5.68 -1.43
C VAL A 25 -5.66 -5.27 -1.27
N GLY A 26 -6.20 -5.30 -0.06
CA GLY A 26 -7.60 -4.91 0.21
C GLY A 26 -7.88 -3.46 -0.15
N CYS A 27 -6.92 -2.56 0.09
CA CYS A 27 -7.02 -1.15 -0.29
C CYS A 27 -7.01 -0.90 -1.81
N MET A 28 -6.57 -1.86 -2.63
CA MET A 28 -6.60 -1.76 -4.10
C MET A 28 -8.00 -1.94 -4.68
N VAL A 29 -8.90 -2.63 -3.97
CA VAL A 29 -10.22 -3.05 -4.48
C VAL A 29 -11.10 -1.86 -4.87
N LEU A 30 -11.03 -0.77 -4.11
CA LEU A 30 -11.93 0.38 -4.27
C LEU A 30 -11.13 1.68 -4.44
N PRO A 31 -11.68 2.68 -5.18
CA PRO A 31 -11.11 4.02 -5.23
C PRO A 31 -10.91 4.64 -3.85
N THR A 32 -11.83 4.38 -2.91
CA THR A 32 -11.77 4.90 -1.54
C THR A 32 -10.90 4.08 -0.60
N GLY A 33 -10.33 2.96 -1.07
CA GLY A 33 -9.54 2.05 -0.25
C GLY A 33 -8.20 2.64 0.21
N SER A 34 -7.64 3.59 -0.52
CA SER A 34 -6.38 4.26 -0.19
C SER A 34 -6.32 5.71 -0.70
N PRO A 35 -5.54 6.60 -0.07
CA PRO A 35 -5.47 7.99 -0.50
C PRO A 35 -4.94 8.18 -1.93
N HIS A 36 -3.98 7.36 -2.37
CA HIS A 36 -3.47 7.43 -3.75
C HIS A 36 -4.52 7.01 -4.78
N ASN A 37 -5.37 6.02 -4.47
CA ASN A 37 -6.49 5.64 -5.32
C ASN A 37 -7.55 6.73 -5.39
N ILE A 38 -7.79 7.46 -4.29
CA ILE A 38 -8.68 8.64 -4.30
C ILE A 38 -8.13 9.69 -5.27
N VAL A 39 -6.84 10.04 -5.15
CA VAL A 39 -6.19 11.01 -6.05
C VAL A 39 -6.38 10.60 -7.51
N LEU A 40 -6.02 9.35 -7.85
CA LEU A 40 -6.13 8.81 -9.20
C LEU A 40 -7.58 8.87 -9.72
N TYR A 41 -8.55 8.51 -8.89
CA TYR A 41 -9.97 8.55 -9.27
C TYR A 41 -10.48 9.98 -9.48
N THR A 42 -10.08 10.92 -8.63
CA THR A 42 -10.52 12.32 -8.73
C THR A 42 -9.95 13.06 -9.94
N VAL A 43 -8.72 12.73 -10.36
CA VAL A 43 -8.06 13.42 -11.49
C VAL A 43 -8.37 12.77 -12.85
N SER A 44 -8.85 11.53 -12.87
CA SER A 44 -8.95 10.74 -14.10
C SER A 44 -10.33 10.65 -14.74
N ASN A 45 -11.39 11.08 -14.05
CA ASN A 45 -12.78 10.89 -14.48
C ASN A 45 -13.12 9.45 -14.92
N ILE A 46 -12.34 8.45 -14.49
CA ILE A 46 -12.63 7.05 -14.78
C ILE A 46 -13.88 6.63 -14.02
N SER A 47 -14.72 5.81 -14.65
CA SER A 47 -15.85 5.20 -13.94
C SER A 47 -15.34 4.27 -12.84
N PHE A 48 -16.13 4.15 -11.77
CA PHE A 48 -15.86 3.19 -10.69
C PHE A 48 -15.61 1.78 -11.23
N GLU A 49 -16.44 1.32 -12.16
CA GLU A 49 -16.32 -0.02 -12.78
C GLU A 49 -14.99 -0.18 -13.51
N SER A 50 -14.57 0.83 -14.28
CA SER A 50 -13.29 0.78 -15.00
C SER A 50 -12.12 0.66 -14.04
N PHE A 51 -12.15 1.39 -12.91
CA PHE A 51 -11.10 1.32 -11.90
C PHE A 51 -11.10 -0.03 -11.18
N PHE A 52 -12.28 -0.52 -10.80
CA PHE A 52 -12.45 -1.81 -10.14
C PHE A 52 -11.92 -2.95 -11.01
N PHE A 53 -12.37 -3.05 -12.26
CA PHE A 53 -11.93 -4.11 -13.17
C PHE A 53 -10.47 -3.99 -13.61
N LEU A 54 -9.90 -2.78 -13.60
CA LEU A 54 -8.47 -2.59 -13.85
C LEU A 54 -7.60 -3.24 -12.76
N LEU A 55 -7.97 -3.09 -11.48
CA LEU A 55 -7.16 -3.57 -10.36
C LEU A 55 -7.55 -4.98 -9.89
N LEU A 56 -8.75 -5.45 -10.22
CA LEU A 56 -9.27 -6.75 -9.80
C LEU A 56 -8.33 -7.94 -10.13
N PRO A 57 -7.72 -8.05 -11.32
CA PRO A 57 -6.79 -9.15 -11.62
C PRO A 57 -5.58 -9.17 -10.68
N TYR A 58 -5.03 -7.99 -10.36
CA TYR A 58 -3.90 -7.86 -9.42
C TYR A 58 -4.30 -8.24 -8.00
N VAL A 59 -5.52 -7.89 -7.58
CA VAL A 59 -6.09 -8.33 -6.30
C VAL A 59 -6.22 -9.84 -6.25
N ILE A 60 -6.76 -10.47 -7.30
CA ILE A 60 -6.94 -11.93 -7.36
C ILE A 60 -5.60 -12.64 -7.25
N ILE A 61 -4.59 -12.23 -8.01
CA ILE A 61 -3.25 -12.83 -7.97
C ILE A 61 -2.62 -12.66 -6.58
N SER A 62 -2.79 -11.49 -5.97
CA SER A 62 -2.28 -11.24 -4.62
C SER A 62 -3.00 -12.07 -3.56
N CYS A 63 -4.32 -12.28 -3.69
CA CYS A 63 -5.08 -13.19 -2.84
C CYS A 63 -4.62 -14.64 -3.00
N ILE A 64 -4.36 -15.10 -4.23
CA ILE A 64 -3.81 -16.44 -4.49
C ILE A 64 -2.44 -16.57 -3.81
N PHE A 65 -1.56 -15.57 -3.97
CA PHE A 65 -0.27 -15.54 -3.29
C PHE A 65 -0.42 -15.66 -1.77
N LEU A 66 -1.31 -14.89 -1.15
CA LEU A 66 -1.58 -14.96 0.29
C LEU A 66 -2.06 -16.35 0.70
N VAL A 67 -3.01 -16.94 -0.04
CA VAL A 67 -3.51 -18.31 0.22
C VAL A 67 -2.37 -19.32 0.12
N VAL A 68 -1.55 -19.25 -0.92
CA VAL A 68 -0.40 -20.15 -1.10
C VAL A 68 0.57 -20.04 0.07
N VAL A 69 0.91 -18.83 0.53
CA VAL A 69 1.80 -18.66 1.69
C VAL A 69 1.16 -19.20 2.97
N LEU A 70 -0.16 -19.02 3.15
CA LEU A 70 -0.89 -19.57 4.30
C LEU A 70 -0.87 -21.10 4.36
N LEU A 71 -0.81 -21.80 3.22
CA LEU A 71 -0.71 -23.27 3.19
C LEU A 71 0.61 -23.80 3.79
N PHE A 72 1.65 -22.96 3.87
CA PHE A 72 2.91 -23.31 4.52
C PHE A 72 2.94 -22.98 6.02
N VAL A 73 1.90 -22.36 6.56
CA VAL A 73 1.80 -22.08 8.01
C VAL A 73 1.34 -23.36 8.72
N PRO A 74 2.06 -23.85 9.74
CA PRO A 74 1.69 -25.06 10.47
C PRO A 74 0.29 -24.97 11.07
N ASN A 75 -0.52 -26.00 10.82
CA ASN A 75 -1.86 -26.12 11.37
C ASN A 75 -1.82 -26.84 12.72
N ASP A 76 -1.39 -26.12 13.76
CA ASP A 76 -1.37 -26.64 15.12
C ASP A 76 -2.68 -26.30 15.84
N GLU A 77 -3.19 -27.25 16.63
CA GLU A 77 -4.35 -26.99 17.49
C GLU A 77 -4.00 -25.93 18.54
N ILE A 78 -4.79 -24.86 18.60
CA ILE A 78 -4.63 -23.77 19.57
C ILE A 78 -5.87 -23.63 20.45
N PHE A 79 -5.65 -23.42 21.75
CA PHE A 79 -6.72 -23.06 22.68
C PHE A 79 -6.95 -21.55 22.63
N LEU A 80 -8.10 -21.13 22.11
CA LEU A 80 -8.43 -19.71 22.02
C LEU A 80 -8.69 -19.13 23.42
N PRO A 81 -8.02 -18.02 23.80
CA PRO A 81 -8.35 -17.34 25.05
C PRO A 81 -9.77 -16.77 24.96
N ARG A 82 -10.46 -16.72 26.10
CA ARG A 82 -11.78 -16.08 26.18
C ARG A 82 -11.64 -14.62 25.73
N MET A 83 -12.37 -14.24 24.67
CA MET A 83 -12.41 -12.86 24.20
C MET A 83 -13.51 -12.14 24.96
N ASP A 84 -13.13 -11.12 25.73
CA ASP A 84 -14.10 -10.24 26.39
C ASP A 84 -14.78 -9.33 25.37
N MET A 85 -16.00 -8.90 25.69
CA MET A 85 -16.74 -7.96 24.86
C MET A 85 -16.00 -6.61 24.80
N VAL A 86 -15.59 -6.21 23.59
CA VAL A 86 -14.99 -4.90 23.35
C VAL A 86 -16.04 -3.83 23.57
N HIS A 87 -15.86 -3.01 24.61
CA HIS A 87 -16.68 -1.83 24.84
C HIS A 87 -16.23 -0.70 23.93
N VAL A 88 -17.11 -0.26 23.04
CA VAL A 88 -16.87 0.91 22.18
C VAL A 88 -17.27 2.16 22.95
N ASP A 89 -16.29 2.87 23.48
CA ASP A 89 -16.51 4.18 24.08
C ASP A 89 -16.82 5.23 22.99
N ARG A 90 -18.09 5.62 22.90
CA ARG A 90 -18.57 6.66 21.97
C ARG A 90 -18.43 8.07 22.52
N SER A 91 -18.02 8.24 23.77
CA SER A 91 -17.90 9.57 24.36
C SER A 91 -16.84 10.38 23.61
N HIS A 92 -17.18 11.64 23.33
CA HIS A 92 -16.30 12.58 22.63
C HIS A 92 -15.77 12.08 21.28
N PHE A 93 -16.51 11.19 20.59
CA PHE A 93 -16.06 10.56 19.34
C PHE A 93 -15.56 11.58 18.32
N LEU A 94 -16.38 12.60 17.99
CA LEU A 94 -15.98 13.64 17.03
C LEU A 94 -14.70 14.37 17.48
N LYS A 95 -14.60 14.71 18.76
CA LYS A 95 -13.42 15.39 19.31
C LYS A 95 -12.16 14.51 19.19
N LYS A 96 -12.26 13.20 19.48
CA LYS A 96 -11.16 12.24 19.30
C LYS A 96 -10.78 12.09 17.83
N VAL A 97 -11.76 12.07 16.91
CA VAL A 97 -11.52 12.00 15.47
C VAL A 97 -10.78 13.25 14.99
N PHE A 98 -11.29 14.46 15.27
CA PHE A 98 -10.63 15.70 14.85
C PHE A 98 -9.24 15.86 15.45
N LEU A 99 -9.05 15.57 16.74
CA LEU A 99 -7.72 15.62 17.37
C LEU A 99 -6.77 14.51 16.92
N GLY A 100 -7.31 13.40 16.40
CA GLY A 100 -6.54 12.27 15.90
C GLY A 100 -6.10 12.40 14.44
N VAL A 101 -6.55 13.45 13.73
CA VAL A 101 -6.08 13.74 12.37
C VAL A 101 -4.61 14.18 12.43
N ASP A 102 -3.79 13.57 11.57
CA ASP A 102 -2.42 14.03 11.34
C ASP A 102 -2.44 15.27 10.42
N TYR A 103 -2.54 16.45 11.03
CA TYR A 103 -2.56 17.72 10.31
C TYR A 103 -1.24 18.03 9.58
N TYR A 104 -0.10 17.49 10.04
CA TYR A 104 1.18 17.66 9.35
C TYR A 104 1.21 16.85 8.05
N LEU A 105 0.63 15.64 8.05
CA LEU A 105 0.43 14.85 6.84
C LEU A 105 -0.49 15.57 5.84
N LEU A 106 -1.59 16.16 6.32
CA LEU A 106 -2.49 16.95 5.46
C LEU A 106 -1.77 18.15 4.85
N LEU A 107 -0.99 18.89 5.65
CA LEU A 107 -0.17 20.00 5.16
C LEU A 107 0.85 19.54 4.13
N THR A 108 1.44 18.35 4.32
CA THR A 108 2.38 17.75 3.36
C THR A 108 1.70 17.48 2.02
N PHE A 109 0.47 16.97 2.01
CA PHE A 109 -0.29 16.82 0.75
C PHE A 109 -0.54 18.16 0.06
N ILE A 110 -0.95 19.20 0.80
CA ILE A 110 -1.14 20.55 0.24
C ILE A 110 0.17 21.05 -0.38
N ALA A 111 1.28 20.93 0.34
CA ALA A 111 2.60 21.34 -0.15
C ALA A 111 3.02 20.56 -1.40
N LEU A 112 2.74 19.26 -1.46
CA LEU A 112 3.00 18.43 -2.64
C LEU A 112 2.16 18.85 -3.84
N PHE A 113 0.86 19.18 -3.66
CA PHE A 113 0.03 19.69 -4.75
C PHE A 113 0.61 20.98 -5.33
N VAL A 114 1.01 21.92 -4.46
CA VAL A 114 1.64 23.17 -4.87
C VAL A 114 2.97 22.91 -5.57
N LEU A 115 3.82 22.03 -5.02
CA LEU A 115 5.11 21.68 -5.59
C LEU A 115 4.94 21.09 -7.00
N ILE A 116 4.09 20.09 -7.15
CA ILE A 116 3.87 19.40 -8.42
C ILE A 116 3.27 20.36 -9.45
N GLY A 117 2.30 21.19 -9.06
CA GLY A 117 1.75 22.22 -9.92
C GLY A 117 2.83 23.21 -10.41
N ASN A 118 3.76 23.63 -9.56
CA ASN A 118 4.87 24.48 -9.99
C ASN A 118 5.86 23.74 -10.92
N LEU A 119 6.17 22.47 -10.63
CA LEU A 119 7.06 21.65 -11.48
C LEU A 119 6.48 21.46 -12.88
N GLU A 120 5.16 21.26 -13.01
CA GLU A 120 4.49 21.13 -14.30
C GLU A 120 4.61 22.41 -15.15
N ASN A 121 4.61 23.58 -14.51
CA ASN A 121 4.73 24.86 -15.19
C ASN A 121 6.17 25.23 -15.59
N MET A 122 7.19 24.46 -15.17
CA MET A 122 8.59 24.68 -15.55
C MET A 122 8.91 23.91 -16.85
N PRO A 123 9.15 24.58 -18.00
CA PRO A 123 9.22 23.92 -19.31
C PRO A 123 10.30 22.84 -19.41
N PHE A 124 11.45 23.07 -18.79
CA PHE A 124 12.57 22.12 -18.76
C PHE A 124 12.26 20.85 -17.98
N LEU A 125 11.64 20.97 -16.79
CA LEU A 125 11.31 19.81 -15.98
C LEU A 125 10.12 19.04 -16.57
N ASN A 126 9.15 19.76 -17.15
CA ASN A 126 8.02 19.16 -17.84
C ASN A 126 8.48 18.27 -18.99
N SER A 127 9.40 18.74 -19.84
CA SER A 127 9.92 17.95 -20.97
C SER A 127 10.74 16.75 -20.50
N LEU A 128 11.62 16.91 -19.50
CA LEU A 128 12.41 15.81 -18.94
C LEU A 128 11.52 14.73 -18.32
N PHE A 129 10.56 15.10 -17.49
CA PHE A 129 9.69 14.13 -16.84
C PHE A 129 8.75 13.44 -17.81
N LYS A 130 8.21 14.15 -18.81
CA LYS A 130 7.43 13.50 -19.87
C LYS A 130 8.25 12.47 -20.65
N GLN A 131 9.52 12.78 -20.96
CA GLN A 131 10.39 11.84 -21.68
C GLN A 131 10.65 10.55 -20.91
N VAL A 132 10.74 10.63 -19.57
CA VAL A 132 10.97 9.45 -18.72
C VAL A 132 9.67 8.69 -18.45
N ILE A 133 8.58 9.40 -18.17
CA ILE A 133 7.33 8.82 -17.65
C ILE A 133 6.44 8.28 -18.78
N VAL A 134 6.29 9.01 -19.88
CA VAL A 134 5.36 8.63 -20.95
C VAL A 134 5.84 7.34 -21.63
N GLY A 135 5.00 6.31 -21.62
CA GLY A 135 5.33 4.96 -22.11
C GLY A 135 5.98 4.04 -21.07
N ASN A 136 6.38 4.58 -19.91
CA ASN A 136 6.95 3.81 -18.79
C ASN A 136 6.14 3.98 -17.50
N GLU A 137 4.87 4.39 -17.58
CA GLU A 137 4.08 4.84 -16.43
C GLU A 137 3.99 3.79 -15.31
N VAL A 138 3.88 2.51 -15.66
CA VAL A 138 3.85 1.41 -14.68
C VAL A 138 5.18 1.32 -13.93
N LEU A 139 6.31 1.29 -14.65
CA LEU A 139 7.64 1.18 -14.04
C LEU A 139 7.97 2.43 -13.23
N CYS A 140 7.68 3.62 -13.76
CA CYS A 140 7.83 4.87 -13.02
C CYS A 140 6.95 4.89 -11.76
N GLY A 141 5.71 4.41 -11.84
CA GLY A 141 4.83 4.17 -10.69
C GLY A 141 5.49 3.33 -9.62
N ILE A 142 6.02 2.16 -10.02
CA ILE A 142 6.67 1.23 -9.10
C ILE A 142 7.91 1.84 -8.44
N PHE A 143 8.78 2.51 -9.20
CA PHE A 143 10.01 3.08 -8.67
C PHE A 143 9.75 4.29 -7.78
N VAL A 144 8.92 5.24 -8.23
CA VAL A 144 8.65 6.47 -7.48
C VAL A 144 7.91 6.17 -6.18
N SER A 145 6.93 5.25 -6.21
CA SER A 145 6.25 4.78 -4.99
C SER A 145 7.22 4.26 -3.94
N GLN A 146 8.25 3.52 -4.34
CA GLN A 146 9.20 2.94 -3.38
C GLN A 146 10.14 3.94 -2.71
N VAL A 147 10.35 5.11 -3.34
CA VAL A 147 11.25 6.16 -2.86
C VAL A 147 10.50 7.22 -2.06
N ILE A 148 9.34 7.65 -2.54
CA ILE A 148 8.61 8.81 -1.99
C ILE A 148 7.33 8.38 -1.23
N SER A 149 6.85 7.14 -1.41
CA SER A 149 5.54 6.60 -1.03
C SER A 149 4.41 6.78 -2.06
N ASN A 150 3.37 5.97 -1.94
CA ASN A 150 2.30 5.85 -2.94
C ASN A 150 1.51 7.14 -3.22
N VAL A 151 1.25 7.98 -2.21
CA VAL A 151 0.38 9.16 -2.39
C VAL A 151 1.11 10.31 -3.12
N PRO A 152 2.31 10.74 -2.70
CA PRO A 152 3.10 11.71 -3.45
C PRO A 152 3.45 11.22 -4.87
N ALA A 153 3.72 9.91 -5.03
CA ALA A 153 3.98 9.31 -6.34
C ALA A 153 2.78 9.46 -7.29
N ALA A 154 1.56 9.23 -6.79
CA ALA A 154 0.34 9.40 -7.58
C ALA A 154 0.19 10.82 -8.09
N MET A 155 0.30 11.77 -7.16
CA MET A 155 0.17 13.19 -7.51
C MET A 155 1.23 13.59 -8.54
N LEU A 156 2.50 13.18 -8.35
CA LEU A 156 3.59 13.52 -9.24
C LEU A 156 3.34 12.98 -10.64
N LEU A 157 3.07 11.68 -10.77
CA LEU A 157 2.93 11.04 -12.09
C LEU A 157 1.71 11.54 -12.87
N THR A 158 0.60 11.83 -12.18
CA THR A 158 -0.60 12.40 -12.83
C THR A 158 -0.40 13.81 -13.37
N GLY A 159 0.60 14.55 -12.87
CA GLY A 159 0.97 15.86 -13.41
C GLY A 159 1.78 15.79 -14.72
N PHE A 160 2.32 14.63 -15.09
CA PHE A 160 3.19 14.49 -16.26
C PHE A 160 2.73 13.44 -17.29
N SER A 161 1.80 12.54 -16.95
CA SER A 161 1.18 11.60 -17.91
C SER A 161 -0.34 11.51 -17.74
N SER A 162 -1.03 11.34 -18.87
CA SER A 162 -2.47 11.14 -18.95
C SER A 162 -2.88 9.66 -18.89
N ASN A 163 -1.93 8.72 -18.92
CA ASN A 163 -2.23 7.29 -18.84
C ASN A 163 -2.47 6.84 -17.39
N ILE A 164 -3.58 7.30 -16.82
CA ILE A 164 -3.88 7.13 -15.40
C ILE A 164 -4.14 5.65 -15.05
N ARG A 165 -4.57 4.84 -16.03
CA ARG A 165 -4.70 3.38 -15.83
C ARG A 165 -3.34 2.74 -15.54
N ALA A 166 -2.33 3.04 -16.34
CA ALA A 166 -0.98 2.53 -16.14
C ALA A 166 -0.34 3.07 -14.84
N ILE A 167 -0.57 4.35 -14.52
CA ILE A 167 -0.14 4.94 -13.25
C ILE A 167 -0.80 4.22 -12.06
N ALA A 168 -2.11 3.97 -12.12
CA ALA A 168 -2.85 3.28 -11.06
C ALA A 168 -2.31 1.87 -10.81
N VAL A 169 -2.02 1.13 -11.88
CA VAL A 169 -1.38 -0.19 -11.78
C VAL A 169 0.01 -0.06 -11.15
N GLY A 170 0.86 0.82 -11.69
CA GLY A 170 2.24 1.00 -11.22
C GLY A 170 2.35 1.37 -9.74
N ILE A 171 1.51 2.28 -9.26
CA ILE A 171 1.55 2.75 -7.87
C ILE A 171 1.06 1.68 -6.90
N ASN A 172 -0.02 0.97 -7.25
CA ASN A 172 -0.53 -0.08 -6.39
C ASN A 172 0.44 -1.27 -6.32
N ILE A 173 1.08 -1.64 -7.44
CA ILE A 173 2.16 -2.63 -7.45
C ILE A 173 3.38 -2.12 -6.66
N GLY A 174 3.76 -0.85 -6.83
CA GLY A 174 4.90 -0.22 -6.15
C GLY A 174 4.82 -0.23 -4.62
N GLY A 175 3.61 -0.33 -4.07
CA GLY A 175 3.38 -0.45 -2.63
C GLY A 175 3.99 -1.69 -1.95
N PHE A 176 4.34 -2.72 -2.73
CA PHE A 176 4.94 -3.98 -2.27
C PHE A 176 6.47 -4.02 -2.39
N GLY A 177 7.15 -2.87 -2.51
CA GLY A 177 8.62 -2.88 -2.59
C GLY A 177 9.30 -2.71 -1.23
N THR A 178 9.33 -1.46 -0.76
CA THR A 178 10.05 -1.06 0.45
C THR A 178 9.09 -0.80 1.62
N LEU A 179 9.64 -0.67 2.83
CA LEU A 179 8.85 -0.22 3.98
C LEU A 179 8.24 1.18 3.76
N ILE A 180 8.94 2.06 3.04
CA ILE A 180 8.52 3.44 2.80
C ILE A 180 7.39 3.50 1.76
N ALA A 181 7.28 2.48 0.91
CA ALA A 181 6.36 2.50 -0.23
C ALA A 181 4.89 2.72 0.17
N SER A 182 4.45 2.14 1.28
CA SER A 182 3.07 2.23 1.75
C SER A 182 2.99 2.53 3.25
N MET A 183 2.01 3.33 3.65
CA MET A 183 1.70 3.59 5.06
C MET A 183 1.36 2.31 5.83
N ALA A 184 0.72 1.31 5.19
CA ALA A 184 0.44 0.05 5.86
C ALA A 184 1.72 -0.67 6.30
N ASN A 185 2.78 -0.56 5.50
CA ASN A 185 4.09 -1.14 5.79
C ASN A 185 4.73 -0.46 7.01
N LEU A 186 4.73 0.87 7.04
CA LEU A 186 5.24 1.66 8.16
C LEU A 186 4.44 1.44 9.45
N ILE A 187 3.11 1.48 9.38
CA ILE A 187 2.23 1.27 10.54
C ILE A 187 2.46 -0.12 11.14
N SER A 188 2.49 -1.16 10.30
CA SER A 188 2.69 -2.53 10.77
C SER A 188 4.06 -2.72 11.41
N TYR A 189 5.10 -2.15 10.81
CA TYR A 189 6.45 -2.13 11.36
C TYR A 189 6.49 -1.40 12.70
N ASP A 190 5.96 -0.19 12.78
CA ASP A 190 5.96 0.63 14.00
C ASP A 190 5.21 -0.06 15.14
N ILE A 191 4.04 -0.64 14.88
CA ILE A 191 3.28 -1.39 15.88
C ILE A 191 4.09 -2.59 16.37
N LEU A 192 4.66 -3.38 15.46
CA LEU A 192 5.40 -4.59 15.82
C LEU A 192 6.64 -4.27 16.66
N ILE A 193 7.47 -3.30 16.24
CA ILE A 193 8.74 -3.01 16.92
C ILE A 193 8.54 -2.31 18.26
N ARG A 194 7.45 -1.55 18.42
CA ARG A 194 7.07 -0.99 19.73
C ARG A 194 6.69 -2.08 20.73
N GLU A 195 6.02 -3.14 20.29
CA GLU A 195 5.58 -4.24 21.16
C GLU A 195 6.65 -5.34 21.32
N TYR A 196 7.46 -5.59 20.28
CA TYR A 196 8.44 -6.69 20.17
C TYR A 196 9.73 -6.24 19.43
N PRO A 197 10.59 -5.44 20.07
CA PRO A 197 11.80 -4.92 19.45
C PRO A 197 12.79 -6.00 18.98
N GLU A 198 12.76 -7.19 19.60
CA GLU A 198 13.59 -8.34 19.26
C GLU A 198 13.32 -8.87 17.84
N PHE A 199 12.13 -8.62 17.28
CA PHE A 199 11.75 -9.11 15.96
C PHE A 199 12.15 -8.18 14.81
N LYS A 200 12.82 -7.03 15.08
CA LYS A 200 13.19 -6.03 14.07
C LYS A 200 13.83 -6.60 12.81
N VAL A 201 14.95 -7.30 12.96
CA VAL A 201 15.71 -7.82 11.81
C VAL A 201 14.92 -8.91 11.09
N ARG A 202 14.31 -9.83 11.84
CA ARG A 202 13.52 -10.92 11.27
C ARG A 202 12.31 -10.41 10.48
N TYR A 203 11.62 -9.39 11.01
CA TYR A 203 10.53 -8.73 10.31
C TYR A 203 11.01 -8.10 9.02
N LEU A 204 12.06 -7.30 9.04
CA LEU A 204 12.59 -6.65 7.83
C LEU A 204 12.91 -7.68 6.74
N ILE A 205 13.57 -8.78 7.09
CA ILE A 205 13.91 -9.84 6.12
C ILE A 205 12.65 -10.50 5.55
N VAL A 206 11.77 -11.02 6.41
CA VAL A 206 10.56 -11.74 5.97
C VAL A 206 9.63 -10.83 5.20
N PHE A 207 9.43 -9.61 5.68
CA PHE A 207 8.64 -8.58 5.02
C PHE A 207 9.18 -8.31 3.62
N THR A 208 10.47 -7.99 3.48
CA THR A 208 11.07 -7.66 2.18
C THR A 208 11.01 -8.85 1.22
N VAL A 209 11.30 -10.06 1.68
CA VAL A 209 11.25 -11.26 0.82
C VAL A 209 9.84 -11.49 0.27
N LEU A 210 8.81 -11.51 1.14
CA LEU A 210 7.43 -11.74 0.70
C LEU A 210 6.93 -10.64 -0.24
N ASN A 211 7.23 -9.39 0.08
CA ASN A 211 6.80 -8.23 -0.70
C ASN A 211 7.49 -8.18 -2.07
N VAL A 212 8.81 -8.42 -2.15
CA VAL A 212 9.55 -8.47 -3.41
C VAL A 212 9.09 -9.64 -4.28
N ILE A 213 8.81 -10.82 -3.71
CA ILE A 213 8.26 -11.95 -4.47
C ILE A 213 6.92 -11.55 -5.09
N LEU A 214 6.01 -10.98 -4.30
CA LEU A 214 4.71 -10.53 -4.81
C LEU A 214 4.87 -9.44 -5.87
N LEU A 215 5.74 -8.45 -5.64
CA LEU A 215 6.05 -7.38 -6.59
C LEU A 215 6.49 -7.95 -7.95
N VAL A 216 7.41 -8.92 -7.94
CA VAL A 216 7.92 -9.58 -9.15
C VAL A 216 6.80 -10.36 -9.86
N ILE A 217 5.97 -11.10 -9.12
CA ILE A 217 4.81 -11.81 -9.69
C ILE A 217 3.86 -10.84 -10.39
N LEU A 218 3.49 -9.73 -9.74
CA LEU A 218 2.58 -8.73 -10.31
C LEU A 218 3.20 -8.01 -11.51
N LEU A 219 4.51 -7.76 -11.49
CA LEU A 219 5.23 -7.18 -12.63
C LEU A 219 5.22 -8.11 -13.84
N PHE A 220 5.52 -9.40 -13.65
CA PHE A 220 5.45 -10.40 -14.72
C PHE A 220 4.04 -10.54 -15.27
N PHE A 221 3.03 -10.55 -14.39
CA PHE A 221 1.64 -10.57 -14.82
C PHE A 221 1.29 -9.35 -15.68
N ASN A 222 1.67 -8.14 -15.27
CA ASN A 222 1.44 -6.93 -16.07
C ASN A 222 2.11 -7.00 -17.45
N GLN A 223 3.34 -7.54 -17.53
CA GLN A 223 4.07 -7.67 -18.81
C GLN A 223 3.48 -8.73 -19.75
N SER A 224 2.75 -9.71 -19.22
CA SER A 224 2.14 -10.78 -20.01
C SER A 224 1.03 -10.33 -20.96
N GLY A 225 0.58 -9.06 -20.87
CA GLY A 225 -0.45 -8.49 -21.73
C GLY A 225 -1.84 -9.10 -21.52
N LEU A 226 -2.05 -9.82 -20.41
CA LEU A 226 -3.33 -10.39 -20.02
C LEU A 226 -4.34 -9.33 -19.52
N VAL A 227 -3.90 -8.07 -19.35
CA VAL A 227 -4.68 -6.90 -18.91
C VAL A 227 -4.21 -5.65 -19.62
#